data_AF-A0A7X6V7N2-F1
#
_entry.id   AF-A0A7X6V7N2-F1
#
_cell.length_a   1.000
_cell.length_b   1.000
_cell.length_c   1.000
_cell.angle_alpha   90.00
_cell.angle_beta   90.00
_cell.angle_gamma   90.00
#
_symmetry.space_group_name_H-M   'P 1'
#
loop_
_entity.id
_entity.type
_entity.pdbx_description
1 polymer ?
#
loop_
_entity_poly.entity_id
_entity_poly.type
_entity_poly.pdbx_seq_one_letter_code
_entity_poly.pdbx_strand_id
1 'polypeptide(L)'
;MKIKRCALNPILTKDDIPYPADLIFNAGVCKYNGKYVMAFRNDYGYGEKGSGRFTGTNIGLAYSDDGINWNPEPKPWIEWKDDEVWRAYDPRLTVMEDK
;
A
#
# COMPACT_ATOMS: atom_id res chain seq x y z
N MET A 1 23.38 -2.27 16.38
CA MET A 1 22.87 -2.81 15.10
C MET A 1 23.06 -1.76 14.01
N LYS A 2 23.74 -2.07 12.90
CA LYS A 2 23.88 -1.14 11.77
C LYS A 2 22.79 -1.44 10.75
N ILE A 3 21.88 -0.50 10.51
CA ILE A 3 20.83 -0.65 9.51
C ILE A 3 21.45 -0.42 8.13
N LYS A 4 21.30 -1.38 7.22
CA LYS A 4 21.60 -1.22 5.80
C LYS A 4 20.29 -0.94 5.06
N ARG A 5 20.15 0.26 4.50
CA ARG A 5 18.99 0.62 3.67
C ARG A 5 19.14 -0.01 2.28
N CYS A 6 18.03 -0.35 1.65
CA CYS A 6 18.02 -0.71 0.23
C CYS A 6 18.50 0.50 -0.58
N ALA A 7 19.42 0.26 -1.53
CA ALA A 7 19.94 1.32 -2.39
C ALA A 7 18.88 1.86 -3.37
N LEU A 8 17.85 1.06 -3.66
CA LEU A 8 16.73 1.41 -4.54
C LEU A 8 15.56 2.05 -3.78
N ASN A 9 15.73 2.47 -2.53
CA ASN A 9 14.69 3.21 -1.83
C ASN A 9 14.42 4.56 -2.54
N PRO A 10 13.15 5.00 -2.67
CA PRO A 10 11.93 4.28 -2.30
C PRO A 10 11.61 3.11 -3.25
N ILE A 11 11.24 1.95 -2.69
CA ILE A 11 10.95 0.72 -3.45
C ILE A 11 9.54 0.64 -4.06
N LEU A 12 8.68 1.60 -3.71
CA LEU A 12 7.37 1.80 -4.31
C LEU A 12 6.95 3.26 -4.10
N THR A 13 6.44 3.89 -5.14
CA THR A 13 6.03 5.29 -5.16
C THR A 13 4.65 5.45 -5.79
N LYS A 14 4.08 6.65 -5.73
CA LYS A 14 2.80 6.94 -6.40
C LYS A 14 2.87 6.78 -7.92
N ASP A 15 4.04 6.97 -8.52
CA ASP A 15 4.23 6.92 -9.98
C ASP A 15 4.17 5.47 -10.50
N ASP A 16 4.34 4.49 -9.60
CA ASP A 16 4.19 3.06 -9.90
C ASP A 16 2.73 2.60 -9.83
N ILE A 17 1.81 3.43 -9.30
CA ILE A 17 0.43 3.04 -9.04
C ILE A 17 -0.47 3.40 -10.24
N PRO A 18 -1.21 2.42 -10.82
CA PRO A 18 -2.02 2.63 -12.02
C PRO A 18 -3.38 3.28 -11.77
N TYR A 19 -3.58 3.88 -10.60
CA TYR A 19 -4.81 4.52 -10.16
C TYR A 19 -4.49 5.75 -9.29
N PRO A 20 -5.47 6.63 -8.97
CA PRO A 20 -5.19 7.86 -8.21
C PRO A 20 -4.41 7.59 -6.92
N ALA A 21 -3.26 8.24 -6.81
CA ALA A 21 -2.32 8.05 -5.72
C ALA A 21 -1.51 9.33 -5.46
N ASP A 22 -1.35 9.67 -4.19
CA ASP A 22 -0.51 10.79 -3.76
C ASP A 22 0.52 10.36 -2.72
N LEU A 23 0.12 9.52 -1.76
CA LEU A 23 1.00 9.02 -0.69
C LEU A 23 0.91 7.50 -0.57
N ILE A 24 2.03 6.81 -0.80
CA ILE A 24 2.17 5.35 -0.67
C ILE A 24 3.02 5.03 0.55
N PHE A 25 2.40 4.48 1.62
CA PHE A 25 3.05 4.35 2.93
C PHE A 25 2.35 3.34 3.86
N ASN A 26 2.88 3.20 5.09
CA ASN A 26 2.33 2.40 6.19
C ASN A 26 1.89 0.97 5.80
N ALA A 27 2.71 0.30 4.99
CA ALA A 27 2.40 -1.00 4.44
C ALA A 27 2.53 -2.14 5.48
N GLY A 28 1.61 -3.10 5.39
CA GLY A 28 1.79 -4.45 5.93
C GLY A 28 2.42 -5.34 4.87
N VAL A 29 3.45 -6.11 5.24
CA VAL A 29 4.16 -7.00 4.31
C VAL A 29 4.32 -8.37 4.95
N CYS A 30 4.05 -9.42 4.17
CA CYS A 30 4.37 -10.80 4.54
C CYS A 30 4.97 -11.56 3.35
N LYS A 31 5.53 -12.74 3.61
CA LYS A 31 5.87 -13.71 2.57
C LYS A 31 4.86 -14.84 2.64
N TYR A 32 4.16 -15.10 1.55
CA TYR A 32 3.08 -16.07 1.44
C TYR A 32 3.25 -16.90 0.17
N ASN A 33 3.21 -18.23 0.28
CA ASN A 33 3.39 -19.17 -0.83
C ASN A 33 4.59 -18.85 -1.74
N GLY A 34 5.74 -18.51 -1.13
CA GLY A 34 6.98 -18.21 -1.85
C GLY A 34 7.12 -16.78 -2.37
N LYS A 35 6.05 -15.96 -2.34
CA LYS A 35 6.02 -14.59 -2.86
C LYS A 35 5.89 -13.56 -1.73
N TYR A 36 6.47 -12.38 -1.90
CA TYR A 36 6.19 -11.25 -1.02
C TYR A 36 4.87 -10.59 -1.43
N VAL A 37 4.04 -10.30 -0.42
CA VAL A 37 2.76 -9.61 -0.56
C VAL A 37 2.83 -8.34 0.28
N MET A 38 2.54 -7.20 -0.35
CA MET A 38 2.43 -5.91 0.31
C MET A 38 1.00 -5.42 0.20
N ALA A 39 0.38 -5.13 1.34
CA ALA A 39 -0.81 -4.30 1.42
C ALA A 39 -0.36 -2.91 1.86
N PHE A 40 -0.54 -1.89 1.03
CA PHE A 40 -0.08 -0.53 1.32
C PHE A 40 -1.25 0.43 1.44
N ARG A 41 -1.12 1.42 2.32
CA ARG A 41 -2.04 2.55 2.35
C ARG A 41 -1.71 3.49 1.21
N ASN A 42 -2.75 3.93 0.51
CA ASN A 42 -2.71 5.00 -0.46
C ASN A 42 -3.70 6.10 -0.08
N ASP A 43 -3.21 7.30 0.19
CA ASP A 43 -4.04 8.51 0.26
C ASP A 43 -4.00 9.20 -1.11
N TYR A 44 -5.15 9.64 -1.61
CA TYR A 44 -5.30 10.17 -2.98
C TYR A 44 -6.24 11.38 -3.08
N GLY A 45 -6.09 12.15 -4.16
CA GLY A 45 -6.83 13.37 -4.45
C GLY A 45 -6.44 14.53 -3.53
N TYR A 46 -5.14 14.72 -3.31
CA TYR A 46 -4.64 15.81 -2.47
C TYR A 46 -5.04 17.19 -3.03
N GLY A 47 -5.70 18.00 -2.20
CA GLY A 47 -6.12 19.36 -2.54
C GLY A 47 -7.49 19.46 -3.20
N GLU A 48 -8.06 18.36 -3.71
CA GLU A 48 -9.37 18.36 -4.39
C GLU A 48 -10.52 18.78 -3.47
N LYS A 49 -10.41 18.50 -2.16
CA LYS A 49 -11.39 18.87 -1.12
C LYS A 49 -10.98 20.10 -0.32
N GLY A 50 -10.03 20.89 -0.83
CA GLY A 50 -9.44 22.04 -0.16
C GLY A 50 -8.03 21.76 0.37
N SER A 51 -7.34 22.84 0.74
CA SER A 51 -5.93 22.79 1.16
C SER A 51 -5.70 21.78 2.28
N GLY A 52 -4.69 20.91 2.11
CA GLY A 52 -4.29 19.92 3.10
C GLY A 52 -5.21 18.69 3.24
N ARG A 53 -6.19 18.49 2.34
CA ARG A 53 -7.14 17.38 2.42
C ARG A 53 -7.01 16.42 1.24
N PHE A 54 -7.16 15.14 1.51
CA PHE A 54 -7.26 14.08 0.49
C PHE A 54 -8.73 13.77 0.17
N THR A 55 -8.99 13.37 -1.06
CA THR A 55 -10.31 12.87 -1.47
C THR A 55 -10.65 11.57 -0.77
N GLY A 56 -9.69 10.66 -0.63
CA GLY A 56 -9.90 9.39 0.03
C GLY A 56 -8.62 8.65 0.42
N THR A 57 -8.83 7.48 0.98
CA THR A 57 -7.80 6.50 1.33
C THR A 57 -8.27 5.14 0.82
N ASN A 58 -7.39 4.37 0.21
CA ASN A 58 -7.62 2.96 -0.12
C ASN A 58 -6.41 2.10 0.25
N ILE A 59 -6.60 0.78 0.28
CA ILE A 59 -5.52 -0.19 0.43
C ILE A 59 -5.21 -0.79 -0.94
N GLY A 60 -3.99 -0.60 -1.41
CA GLY A 60 -3.47 -1.28 -2.60
C GLY A 60 -2.79 -2.60 -2.25
N LEU A 61 -2.70 -3.49 -3.23
CA LEU A 61 -1.87 -4.69 -3.16
C LEU A 61 -0.73 -4.60 -4.17
N ALA A 62 0.44 -5.08 -3.78
CA ALA A 62 1.56 -5.29 -4.68
C ALA A 62 2.28 -6.60 -4.34
N TYR A 63 2.88 -7.22 -5.36
CA TYR A 63 3.60 -8.47 -5.22
C TYR A 63 5.05 -8.34 -5.66
N SER A 64 5.93 -9.09 -5.01
CA SER A 64 7.36 -9.12 -5.33
C SER A 64 7.93 -10.51 -5.14
N ASP A 65 8.89 -10.89 -6.00
CA ASP A 65 9.62 -12.16 -5.87
C ASP A 65 10.88 -11.99 -5.00
N ASP A 66 11.42 -10.77 -4.90
CA ASP A 66 12.70 -10.46 -4.22
C ASP A 66 12.58 -9.49 -3.03
N GLY A 67 11.39 -8.94 -2.79
CA GLY A 67 11.12 -7.96 -1.74
C GLY A 67 11.63 -6.54 -2.05
N ILE A 68 12.12 -6.30 -3.26
CA ILE A 68 12.71 -5.02 -3.71
C ILE A 68 11.96 -4.46 -4.91
N ASN A 69 11.67 -5.29 -5.92
CA ASN A 69 10.94 -4.92 -7.12
C ASN A 69 9.47 -5.31 -6.94
N TRP A 70 8.57 -4.33 -6.90
CA TRP A 70 7.16 -4.52 -6.59
C TRP A 70 6.27 -4.28 -7.80
N ASN A 71 5.26 -5.12 -7.98
CA ASN A 71 4.26 -5.00 -9.03
C ASN A 71 2.89 -4.73 -8.38
N PRO A 72 2.40 -3.48 -8.42
CA PRO A 72 1.06 -3.14 -7.92
C PRO A 72 -0.04 -3.77 -8.76
N GLU A 73 -1.11 -4.17 -8.10
CA GLU A 73 -2.34 -4.58 -8.76
C GLU A 73 -3.00 -3.38 -9.47
N PRO A 74 -3.78 -3.61 -10.55
CA PRO A 74 -4.35 -2.54 -11.37
C PRO A 74 -5.44 -1.73 -10.66
N LYS A 75 -5.93 -2.19 -9.50
CA LYS A 75 -6.98 -1.54 -8.71
C LYS A 75 -6.71 -1.72 -7.22
N PRO A 76 -7.26 -0.86 -6.36
CA PRO A 76 -7.19 -1.06 -4.92
C PRO A 76 -7.86 -2.37 -4.51
N TRP A 77 -7.36 -2.97 -3.43
CA TRP A 77 -7.93 -4.16 -2.82
C TRP A 77 -9.08 -3.83 -1.85
N ILE A 78 -8.93 -2.76 -1.07
CA ILE A 78 -9.96 -2.29 -0.12
C ILE A 78 -10.22 -0.81 -0.37
N GLU A 79 -11.46 -0.51 -0.72
CA GLU A 79 -12.02 0.85 -0.81
C GLU A 79 -13.20 1.02 0.16
N TRP A 80 -13.31 0.14 1.16
CA TRP A 80 -14.48 0.05 2.03
C TRP A 80 -14.74 1.35 2.77
N LYS A 81 -15.94 1.89 2.51
CA LYS A 81 -16.49 3.06 3.16
C LYS A 81 -18.02 2.94 3.17
N ASP A 82 -18.63 3.15 4.31
CA ASP A 82 -20.08 3.21 4.49
C ASP A 82 -20.44 4.21 5.60
N ASP A 83 -21.67 4.14 6.11
CA ASP A 83 -22.17 5.04 7.15
C ASP A 83 -21.46 4.86 8.50
N GLU A 84 -20.84 3.69 8.74
CA GLU A 84 -20.11 3.37 9.98
C GLU A 84 -18.58 3.46 9.79
N VAL A 85 -18.09 3.01 8.65
CA VAL A 85 -16.67 2.94 8.31
C VAL A 85 -16.28 4.11 7.43
N TRP A 86 -15.56 5.07 8.02
CA TRP A 86 -15.09 6.24 7.29
C TRP A 86 -13.88 5.94 6.39
N ARG A 87 -12.95 5.10 6.84
CA ARG A 87 -11.68 4.74 6.18
C ARG A 87 -11.17 3.38 6.68
N ALA A 88 -10.72 2.53 5.75
CA ALA A 88 -9.77 1.45 6.03
C ALA A 88 -8.34 1.95 5.78
N TYR A 89 -7.42 1.73 6.72
CA TYR A 89 -6.04 2.24 6.64
C TYR A 89 -5.04 1.39 7.46
N ASP A 90 -3.76 1.56 7.17
CA ASP A 90 -2.61 0.95 7.87
C ASP A 90 -2.74 -0.57 8.09
N PRO A 91 -2.81 -1.36 7.02
CA PRO A 91 -3.05 -2.80 7.10
C PRO A 91 -1.92 -3.54 7.81
N ARG A 92 -2.24 -4.70 8.39
CA ARG A 92 -1.27 -5.65 8.93
C ARG A 92 -1.59 -7.03 8.36
N LEU A 93 -0.55 -7.77 7.98
CA LEU A 93 -0.66 -9.11 7.42
C LEU A 93 0.13 -10.06 8.32
N THR A 94 -0.52 -11.15 8.75
CA THR A 94 0.10 -12.24 9.51
C THR A 94 -0.35 -13.53 8.85
N VAL A 95 0.60 -14.35 8.41
CA VAL A 95 0.30 -15.68 7.87
C VAL A 95 0.03 -16.63 9.02
N MET A 96 -1.08 -17.36 8.98
CA MET A 96 -1.42 -18.38 9.97
C MET A 96 -1.72 -19.69 9.27
N GLU A 97 -0.99 -20.76 9.60
CA GLU A 97 -1.25 -22.10 9.05
C GLU A 97 -1.33 -22.12 7.51
N ASP A 98 -0.37 -21.45 6.86
CA ASP A 98 -0.31 -21.30 5.40
C ASP A 98 -1.54 -20.60 4.77
N LYS A 99 -2.18 -19.70 5.54
CA LYS A 99 -3.28 -18.83 5.11
C LYS A 99 -3.03 -17.36 5.45
#